data_AF-A0A353T0E8-F1
#
_entry.id   AF-A0A353T0E8-F1
#
_cell.length_a   1.000
_cell.length_b   1.000
_cell.length_c   1.000
_cell.angle_alpha   90.00
_cell.angle_beta   90.00
_cell.angle_gamma   90.00
#
_symmetry.space_group_name_H-M   'P 1'
#
loop_
_entity.id
_entity.type
_entity.pdbx_description
1 polymer ?
#
loop_
_entity_poly.entity_id
_entity_poly.type
_entity_poly.pdbx_seq_one_letter_code
_entity_poly.pdbx_strand_id
1 'polypeptide(L)'
;MSEITVSISYFNILASYAGTRKVEVSLPEGATLRHVVEHLDKNASQQLHQVLFQKGEFSKYIKIFLNQQLVGEGRLETPLKNGDEMMIFPAIAGG
;
A
#
# COMPACT_ATOMS: atom_id res chain seq x y z
N MET A 1 -18.79 -6.08 -14.28
CA MET A 1 -17.68 -5.14 -14.01
C MET A 1 -16.47 -6.01 -13.79
N SER A 2 -15.39 -5.77 -14.52
CA SER A 2 -14.14 -6.50 -14.30
C SER A 2 -13.47 -5.97 -13.03
N GLU A 3 -12.92 -6.88 -12.23
CA GLU A 3 -12.14 -6.54 -11.05
C GLU A 3 -10.70 -7.00 -11.25
N ILE A 4 -9.78 -6.26 -10.64
CA ILE A 4 -8.37 -6.63 -10.54
C ILE A 4 -8.06 -6.99 -9.09
N THR A 5 -7.27 -8.02 -8.90
CA THR A 5 -6.72 -8.39 -7.59
C THR A 5 -5.32 -7.84 -7.50
N VAL A 6 -5.04 -7.06 -6.46
CA VAL A 6 -3.71 -6.52 -6.18
C VAL A 6 -3.28 -7.03 -4.83
N SER A 7 -2.04 -7.50 -4.75
CA SER A 7 -1.51 -8.03 -3.51
C SER A 7 -0.60 -7.01 -2.82
N ILE A 8 -0.82 -6.78 -1.53
CA ILE A 8 -0.10 -5.80 -0.73
C ILE A 8 0.75 -6.56 0.27
N SER A 9 2.07 -6.40 0.17
CA SER A 9 3.05 -7.04 1.03
C SER A 9 3.64 -6.02 2.01
N TYR A 10 3.51 -6.31 3.30
CA TYR A 10 4.02 -5.49 4.40
C TYR A 10 5.36 -6.03 4.88
N PHE A 11 6.31 -5.12 5.10
CA PHE A 11 7.65 -5.47 5.56
C PHE A 11 8.00 -4.83 6.91
N ASN A 12 8.94 -5.48 7.61
CA ASN A 12 9.41 -5.07 8.93
C ASN A 12 8.24 -4.89 9.92
N ILE A 13 8.28 -3.82 10.73
CA ILE A 13 7.26 -3.50 11.73
C ILE A 13 5.86 -3.33 11.15
N LEU A 14 5.72 -3.00 9.86
CA LEU A 14 4.41 -2.88 9.21
C LEU A 14 3.66 -4.21 9.18
N ALA A 15 4.36 -5.34 9.03
CA ALA A 15 3.74 -6.66 9.06
C ALA A 15 3.18 -6.98 10.46
N SER A 16 3.88 -6.55 11.51
CA SER A 16 3.39 -6.67 12.89
C SER A 16 2.16 -5.81 13.14
N TYR A 17 2.15 -4.57 12.64
CA TYR A 17 0.98 -3.67 12.78
C TYR A 17 -0.21 -4.09 11.92
N ALA A 18 0.04 -4.66 10.75
CA ALA A 18 -1.00 -5.23 9.89
C ALA A 18 -1.53 -6.57 10.44
N GLY A 19 -0.78 -7.26 11.31
CA GLY A 19 -1.07 -8.62 11.76
C GLY A 19 -0.89 -9.70 10.68
N THR A 20 -0.52 -9.30 9.46
CA THR A 20 -0.25 -10.17 8.31
C THR A 20 0.93 -9.63 7.50
N ARG A 21 1.60 -10.51 6.76
CA ARG A 21 2.66 -10.12 5.81
C ARG A 21 2.12 -9.77 4.43
N LYS A 22 0.94 -10.28 4.08
CA LYS A 22 0.34 -10.09 2.76
C LYS A 22 -1.16 -10.01 2.88
N VAL A 23 -1.77 -9.10 2.13
CA VAL A 23 -3.23 -8.99 1.96
C VAL A 23 -3.54 -8.84 0.49
N GLU A 24 -4.64 -9.44 0.03
CA GLU A 24 -5.13 -9.26 -1.33
C GLU A 24 -6.33 -8.32 -1.29
N VAL A 25 -6.36 -7.38 -2.22
CA VAL A 25 -7.42 -6.38 -2.33
C VAL A 25 -8.00 -6.46 -3.74
N SER A 26 -9.32 -6.66 -3.80
CA SER A 26 -10.08 -6.55 -5.04
C SER A 26 -10.46 -5.10 -5.29
N LEU A 27 -10.11 -4.59 -6.47
CA LEU A 27 -10.39 -3.24 -6.93
C LEU A 27 -11.04 -3.27 -8.31
N PRO A 28 -11.83 -2.26 -8.68
CA PRO A 28 -12.38 -2.18 -10.03
C PRO A 28 -11.27 -2.09 -11.09
N GLU A 29 -11.51 -2.63 -12.28
CA GLU A 29 -10.60 -2.46 -13.42
C GLU A 29 -10.41 -0.97 -13.73
N GLY A 30 -9.15 -0.57 -13.98
CA GLY A 30 -8.76 0.84 -14.13
C GLY A 30 -8.40 1.53 -12.81
N ALA A 31 -8.41 0.82 -11.67
CA ALA A 31 -7.92 1.35 -10.41
C ALA A 31 -6.43 1.73 -10.47
N THR A 32 -6.06 2.61 -9.55
CA THR A 32 -4.70 3.17 -9.42
C THR A 32 -4.16 2.93 -8.02
N LEU A 33 -2.88 3.20 -7.79
CA LEU A 33 -2.28 3.15 -6.45
C LEU A 33 -3.04 4.00 -5.43
N ARG A 34 -3.65 5.13 -5.85
CA ARG A 34 -4.52 5.95 -4.99
C ARG A 34 -5.66 5.12 -4.41
N HIS A 35 -6.33 4.30 -5.22
CA HIS A 35 -7.45 3.48 -4.77
C HIS A 35 -7.01 2.44 -3.74
N VAL A 36 -5.80 1.89 -3.89
CA VAL A 36 -5.20 1.00 -2.87
C VAL A 36 -4.95 1.77 -1.57
N VAL A 37 -4.36 2.96 -1.65
CA VAL A 37 -4.09 3.81 -0.47
C VAL A 37 -5.39 4.19 0.23
N GLU A 38 -6.44 4.59 -0.49
CA GLU A 38 -7.75 4.88 0.07
C GLU A 38 -8.41 3.64 0.70
N HIS A 39 -8.19 2.46 0.13
CA HIS A 39 -8.63 1.21 0.74
C HIS A 39 -7.90 0.95 2.07
N LEU A 40 -6.59 1.18 2.12
CA LEU A 40 -5.81 1.06 3.35
C LEU A 40 -6.21 2.10 4.40
N ASP A 41 -6.50 3.34 4.01
CA ASP A 41 -6.98 4.39 4.92
C ASP A 41 -8.25 3.97 5.67
N LYS A 42 -9.16 3.26 4.98
CA LYS A 42 -10.45 2.83 5.54
C LYS A 42 -10.39 1.49 6.30
N ASN A 43 -9.49 0.59 5.93
CA ASN A 43 -9.49 -0.80 6.41
C ASN A 43 -8.27 -1.17 7.27
N ALA A 44 -7.23 -0.33 7.33
CA ALA A 44 -6.07 -0.60 8.16
C ALA A 44 -6.41 -0.61 9.65
N SER A 45 -5.67 -1.42 10.43
CA SER A 45 -5.68 -1.31 11.89
C SER A 45 -5.23 0.09 12.32
N GLN A 46 -5.66 0.54 13.51
CA GLN A 46 -5.30 1.86 14.01
C GLN A 46 -3.77 2.09 14.07
N GLN A 47 -3.00 1.05 14.42
CA GLN A 47 -1.53 1.11 14.48
C GLN A 47 -0.91 1.23 13.09
N LEU A 48 -1.40 0.45 12.13
CA LEU A 48 -0.92 0.52 10.74
C LEU A 48 -1.28 1.87 10.13
N HIS A 49 -2.51 2.34 10.37
CA HIS A 49 -3.01 3.64 9.90
C HIS A 49 -2.12 4.80 10.36
N GLN A 50 -1.77 4.87 11.65
CA GLN A 50 -0.92 5.93 12.20
C GLN A 50 0.49 5.99 11.58
N VAL A 51 0.98 4.86 11.05
CA VAL A 51 2.30 4.77 10.44
C VAL A 51 2.24 5.07 8.94
N LEU A 52 1.20 4.56 8.27
CA LEU A 52 0.95 4.78 6.85
C LEU A 52 0.47 6.21 6.56
N PHE A 53 -0.26 6.83 7.48
CA PHE A 53 -0.86 8.15 7.30
C PHE A 53 -0.39 9.11 8.40
N GLN A 54 0.09 10.27 8.00
CA GLN A 54 0.46 11.34 8.90
C GLN A 54 -0.31 12.61 8.52
N LYS A 55 -1.01 13.20 9.48
CA LYS A 55 -1.85 14.40 9.28
C LYS A 55 -2.91 14.25 8.16
N GLY A 56 -3.40 13.02 7.95
CA GLY A 56 -4.38 12.71 6.92
C GLY A 56 -3.81 12.52 5.51
N GLU A 57 -2.49 12.57 5.34
CA GLU A 57 -1.82 12.27 4.07
C GLU A 57 -0.99 10.99 4.17
N PHE A 58 -0.80 10.31 3.05
CA PHE A 58 0.09 9.15 3.00
C PHE A 58 1.52 9.57 3.35
N SER A 59 2.09 8.88 4.33
CA SER A 59 3.36 9.22 4.96
C SER A 59 4.51 9.18 3.95
N LYS A 60 5.24 10.30 3.83
CA LYS A 60 6.49 10.38 3.04
C LYS A 60 7.61 9.46 3.55
N TYR A 61 7.46 8.96 4.78
CA TYR A 61 8.37 7.99 5.39
C TYR A 61 8.01 6.56 5.00
N ILE A 62 7.07 6.35 4.08
CA ILE A 62 6.75 5.05 3.53
C ILE A 62 7.16 5.03 2.06
N LYS A 63 7.86 3.97 1.66
CA LYS A 63 8.21 3.71 0.27
C LYS A 63 7.29 2.63 -0.28
N ILE A 64 6.71 2.93 -1.44
CA ILE A 64 5.86 2.00 -2.19
C ILE A 64 6.68 1.47 -3.36
N PHE A 65 6.66 0.16 -3.54
CA PHE A 65 7.15 -0.49 -4.75
C PHE A 65 5.96 -1.16 -5.42
N LEU A 66 5.90 -1.07 -6.74
CA LEU A 66 4.96 -1.81 -7.57
C LEU A 66 5.76 -2.76 -8.44
N ASN A 67 5.51 -4.07 -8.31
CA ASN A 67 6.24 -5.12 -9.01
C ASN A 67 7.78 -4.95 -8.93
N GLN A 68 8.29 -4.72 -7.72
CA GLN A 68 9.73 -4.49 -7.43
C GLN A 68 10.31 -3.17 -7.96
N GLN A 69 9.50 -2.30 -8.57
CA GLN A 69 9.92 -0.98 -9.02
C GLN A 69 9.49 0.10 -8.02
N LEU A 70 10.42 0.96 -7.62
CA LEU A 70 10.12 2.07 -6.71
C LEU A 70 9.14 3.04 -7.36
N VAL A 71 8.01 3.28 -6.69
CA VAL A 71 7.05 4.29 -7.08
C VAL A 71 7.50 5.63 -6.50
N GLY A 72 7.76 6.60 -7.38
CA GLY A 72 8.13 7.95 -6.98
C GLY A 72 7.03 8.66 -6.19
N GLU A 73 7.43 9.62 -5.35
CA GLU A 73 6.51 10.47 -4.61
C GLU A 73 5.52 11.16 -5.57
N GLY A 74 4.23 11.15 -5.22
CA GLY A 74 3.17 11.74 -6.06
C GLY A 74 2.68 10.88 -7.23
N ARG A 75 3.22 9.68 -7.47
CA ARG A 75 2.78 8.78 -8.56
C ARG A 75 1.60 7.87 -8.18
N LEU A 76 0.71 8.34 -7.31
CA LEU A 76 -0.47 7.56 -6.89
C LEU A 76 -1.49 7.32 -8.02
N GLU A 77 -1.43 8.10 -9.10
CA GLU A 77 -2.25 7.91 -10.31
C GLU A 77 -1.73 6.76 -11.21
N THR A 78 -0.69 6.04 -10.79
CA THR A 78 -0.17 4.90 -11.57
C THR A 78 -1.24 3.81 -11.68
N PRO A 79 -1.61 3.39 -12.91
CA PRO A 79 -2.64 2.38 -13.13
C PRO A 79 -2.15 1.01 -12.67
N LEU A 80 -3.07 0.23 -12.11
CA LEU A 80 -2.83 -1.13 -11.63
C LEU A 80 -3.42 -2.15 -12.61
N LYS A 81 -2.81 -3.33 -12.62
CA LYS A 81 -3.23 -4.50 -13.37
C LYS A 81 -3.55 -5.64 -12.43
N ASN A 82 -4.36 -6.58 -12.92
CA ASN A 82 -4.65 -7.81 -12.20
C ASN A 82 -3.36 -8.60 -11.94
N GLY A 83 -3.14 -8.99 -10.69
CA GLY A 83 -1.96 -9.71 -10.24
C GLY A 83 -0.78 -8.83 -9.85
N ASP A 84 -0.92 -7.50 -9.89
CA ASP A 84 0.15 -6.60 -9.45
C ASP A 84 0.46 -6.80 -7.95
N GLU A 85 1.74 -6.67 -7.62
CA GLU A 85 2.22 -6.70 -6.24
C GLU A 85 2.70 -5.32 -5.79
N MET A 86 2.00 -4.75 -4.81
CA MET A 86 2.43 -3.58 -4.07
C MET A 86 3.22 -4.03 -2.84
N MET A 87 4.42 -3.48 -2.66
CA MET A 87 5.20 -3.67 -1.44
C MET A 87 5.36 -2.35 -0.70
N ILE A 88 5.16 -2.40 0.61
CA ILE A 88 5.20 -1.22 1.48
C ILE A 88 6.35 -1.38 2.48
N PHE A 89 7.27 -0.41 2.46
CA PHE A 89 8.44 -0.38 3.33
C PHE A 89 8.47 0.90 4.16
N PRO A 90 8.75 0.82 5.47
CA PRO A 90 9.11 2.01 6.22
C PRO A 90 10.49 2.51 5.76
N ALA A 91 10.60 3.79 5.41
CA ALA A 91 11.85 4.46 5.07
C ALA A 91 12.81 4.55 6.27
N ILE A 92 12.26 4.43 7.48
CA ILE A 92 13.05 4.24 8.68
C ILE A 92 13.47 2.77 8.70
N ALA A 93 14.68 2.51 8.21
CA ALA A 93 15.37 1.25 8.42
C ALA A 93 15.74 1.12 9.91
N GLY A 94 14.74 0.84 10.75
CA GLY A 94 14.96 0.53 12.16
C GLY A 94 15.25 -0.96 12.29
N GLY A 95 16.53 -1.29 12.41
CA GLY A 95 17.00 -2.42 13.21
C GLY A 95 17.18 -1.97 14.66
#